data_AF-T2KKX7-F1
#
_entry.id   AF-T2KKX7-F1
#
_cell.length_a   1.000
_cell.length_b   1.000
_cell.length_c   1.000
_cell.angle_alpha   90.00
_cell.angle_beta   90.00
_cell.angle_gamma   90.00
#
_symmetry.space_group_name_H-M   'P 1'
#
loop_
_entity.id
_entity.type
_entity.pdbx_description
1 polymer ?
#
loop_
_entity_poly.entity_id
_entity_poly.type
_entity_poly.pdbx_seq_one_letter_code
_entity_poly.pdbx_strand_id
1 'polypeptide(L)'
;MTKGTDAVHYSTNVYAINTGYGYEVKLGEKVLIKQDHIPAVSEQHTFCNEDDAQNIAELVVLKLKNKENPRVTKAELQAKAITLDCLN
;
A
#
# COMPACT_ATOMS: atom_id res chain seq x y z
N MET A 1 25.28 6.33 -27.44
CA MET A 1 25.25 6.06 -25.99
C MET A 1 23.81 5.79 -25.59
N THR A 2 23.42 4.53 -25.56
CA THR A 2 22.08 4.08 -25.15
C THR A 2 21.91 4.36 -23.66
N LYS A 3 21.11 5.37 -23.30
CA LYS A 3 20.71 5.57 -21.90
C LYS A 3 19.97 4.30 -21.47
N GLY A 4 20.58 3.61 -20.50
CA GLY A 4 20.12 2.35 -19.97
C GLY A 4 18.71 2.46 -19.42
N THR A 5 18.03 1.34 -19.46
CA THR A 5 16.80 1.03 -18.75
C THR A 5 16.76 1.75 -17.40
N ASP A 6 15.94 2.80 -17.29
CA ASP A 6 15.59 3.37 -15.99
C ASP A 6 15.01 2.23 -15.15
N ALA A 7 15.80 1.71 -14.21
CA ALA A 7 15.36 0.65 -13.32
C ALA A 7 14.21 1.21 -12.50
N VAL A 8 12.98 0.81 -12.84
CA VAL A 8 11.75 1.24 -12.17
C VAL A 8 11.87 0.89 -10.68
N HIS A 9 12.22 1.89 -9.87
CA HIS A 9 12.47 1.71 -8.45
C HIS A 9 11.25 2.17 -7.66
N TYR A 10 10.46 1.19 -7.24
CA TYR A 10 9.34 1.43 -6.32
C TYR A 10 9.84 1.43 -4.88
N SER A 11 9.41 2.41 -4.10
CA SER A 11 9.60 2.45 -2.65
C SER A 11 8.26 2.63 -1.95
N THR A 12 8.13 2.03 -0.77
CA THR A 12 6.95 2.19 0.10
C THR A 12 7.32 3.07 1.28
N ASN A 13 6.34 3.80 1.81
CA ASN A 13 6.47 4.54 3.04
C ASN A 13 5.14 4.45 3.80
N VAL A 14 5.20 4.11 5.08
CA VAL A 14 4.04 4.11 5.97
C VAL A 14 4.09 5.37 6.82
N TYR A 15 2.93 5.93 7.12
CA TYR A 15 2.81 7.12 7.94
C TYR A 15 1.60 7.02 8.85
N ALA A 16 1.72 7.58 10.04
CA ALA A 16 0.64 7.66 11.01
C ALA A 16 -0.41 8.68 10.55
N ILE A 17 -1.69 8.33 10.70
CA ILE A 17 -2.85 9.17 10.42
C ILE A 17 -3.83 9.02 11.57
N ASN A 18 -4.10 10.11 12.29
CA ASN A 18 -4.98 10.13 13.45
C ASN A 18 -4.62 9.02 14.45
N THR A 19 -5.44 7.96 14.53
CA THR A 19 -5.31 6.82 15.45
C THR A 19 -4.76 5.55 14.79
N GLY A 20 -4.35 5.61 13.53
CA GLY A 20 -3.81 4.45 12.81
C GLY A 20 -2.78 4.85 11.76
N TYR A 21 -2.69 4.07 10.69
CA TYR A 21 -1.66 4.20 9.66
C TYR A 21 -2.25 4.19 8.25
N GLY A 22 -1.58 4.89 7.34
CA GLY A 22 -1.77 4.81 5.90
C GLY A 22 -0.43 4.57 5.21
N TYR A 23 -0.46 4.29 3.92
CA TYR A 23 0.75 4.00 3.14
C TYR A 23 0.79 4.80 1.85
N GLU A 24 2.00 5.01 1.34
CA GLU A 24 2.24 5.55 0.03
C GLU A 24 3.26 4.71 -0.73
N VAL A 25 3.09 4.65 -2.04
CA VAL A 25 4.02 4.01 -2.98
C VAL A 25 4.57 5.09 -3.89
N LYS A 26 5.90 5.19 -3.93
CA LYS A 26 6.65 6.13 -4.78
C LYS A 26 7.36 5.39 -5.89
N LEU A 27 7.54 6.08 -7.00
CA LEU A 27 8.42 5.68 -8.09
C LEU A 27 9.48 6.76 -8.25
N GLY A 28 10.69 6.46 -7.76
CA GLY A 28 11.70 7.49 -7.53
C GLY A 28 11.17 8.58 -6.57
N GLU A 29 11.14 9.82 -7.02
CA GLU A 29 10.68 10.96 -6.21
C GLU A 29 9.16 11.21 -6.29
N LYS A 30 8.46 10.52 -7.21
CA LYS A 30 7.03 10.76 -7.45
C LYS A 30 6.16 9.80 -6.64
N VAL A 31 5.23 10.35 -5.85
CA VAL A 31 4.16 9.55 -5.23
C VAL A 31 3.19 9.06 -6.31
N LEU A 32 3.07 7.74 -6.46
CA LEU A 32 2.13 7.12 -7.39
C LEU A 32 0.80 6.79 -6.73
N ILE A 33 0.86 6.27 -5.51
CA ILE A 33 -0.32 5.87 -4.74
C ILE A 33 -0.14 6.43 -3.34
N LYS A 34 -1.18 7.07 -2.84
CA LYS A 34 -1.29 7.47 -1.45
C LYS A 34 -2.63 6.96 -0.96
N GLN A 35 -2.59 6.08 0.03
CA GLN A 35 -3.79 5.58 0.68
C GLN A 35 -3.74 5.81 2.17
N ASP A 36 -4.60 6.73 2.57
CA ASP A 36 -4.78 7.10 3.97
C ASP A 36 -5.62 6.03 4.71
N HIS A 37 -6.43 5.25 3.98
CA HIS A 37 -7.41 4.32 4.54
C HIS A 37 -7.27 2.92 3.92
N ILE A 38 -7.81 1.91 4.61
CA ILE A 38 -7.77 0.51 4.20
C ILE A 38 -8.51 0.33 2.86
N PRO A 39 -7.84 -0.13 1.79
CA PRO A 39 -8.47 -0.36 0.51
C PRO A 39 -9.63 -1.36 0.60
N ALA A 40 -10.68 -1.16 -0.19
CA ALA A 40 -11.85 -2.05 -0.25
C ALA A 40 -12.70 -2.18 1.03
N VAL A 41 -12.36 -1.48 2.12
CA VAL A 41 -13.27 -1.24 3.25
C VAL A 41 -14.02 0.07 2.96
N SER A 42 -15.35 0.03 3.06
CA SER A 42 -16.21 1.19 2.73
C SER A 42 -16.17 2.27 3.81
N GLU A 43 -15.84 1.87 5.03
CA GLU A 43 -15.68 2.77 6.17
C GLU A 43 -14.27 3.37 6.14
N GLN A 44 -14.14 4.63 6.56
CA GLN A 44 -12.87 5.38 6.58
C GLN A 44 -11.95 4.89 7.70
N HIS A 45 -11.56 3.63 7.62
CA HIS A 45 -10.72 2.97 8.59
C HIS A 45 -9.27 3.05 8.16
N THR A 46 -8.41 3.43 9.09
CA THR A 46 -6.96 3.38 8.97
C THR A 46 -6.44 2.02 9.39
N PHE A 47 -5.25 1.64 8.96
CA PHE A 47 -4.61 0.42 9.45
C PHE A 47 -4.32 0.53 10.95
N CYS A 48 -4.51 -0.56 11.68
CA CYS A 48 -4.28 -0.60 13.13
C CYS A 48 -2.80 -0.53 13.49
N ASN A 49 -1.95 -1.12 12.65
CA ASN A 49 -0.51 -1.21 12.85
C ASN A 49 0.24 -0.87 11.56
N GLU A 50 1.50 -0.50 11.72
CA GLU A 50 2.39 -0.11 10.63
C GLU A 50 2.70 -1.30 9.71
N ASP A 51 2.89 -2.49 10.27
CA ASP A 51 3.24 -3.71 9.54
C ASP A 51 2.16 -4.11 8.51
N ASP A 52 0.89 -3.95 8.86
CA ASP A 52 -0.25 -4.22 7.98
C ASP A 52 -0.29 -3.22 6.82
N ALA A 53 -0.10 -1.94 7.13
CA ALA A 53 0.00 -0.91 6.09
C ALA A 53 1.19 -1.17 5.16
N GLN A 54 2.33 -1.58 5.71
CA GLN A 54 3.53 -1.94 4.95
C GLN A 54 3.28 -3.17 4.06
N ASN A 55 2.69 -4.24 4.61
CA ASN A 55 2.37 -5.47 3.88
C ASN A 55 1.45 -5.19 2.68
N ILE A 56 0.46 -4.30 2.84
CA ILE A 56 -0.41 -3.88 1.75
C ILE A 56 0.32 -2.99 0.74
N ALA A 57 1.18 -2.07 1.19
CA ALA A 57 2.02 -1.27 0.31
C ALA A 57 2.91 -2.16 -0.58
N GLU A 58 3.51 -3.20 -0.01
CA GLU A 58 4.34 -4.16 -0.73
C GLU A 58 3.54 -5.00 -1.74
N LEU A 59 2.32 -5.42 -1.37
CA LEU A 59 1.42 -6.11 -2.31
C LEU A 59 1.10 -5.20 -3.52
N VAL A 60 0.85 -3.92 -3.27
CA VAL A 60 0.61 -2.95 -4.34
C VAL A 60 1.84 -2.79 -5.22
N VAL A 61 3.04 -2.70 -4.63
CA VAL A 61 4.30 -2.67 -5.40
C VAL A 61 4.47 -3.92 -6.25
N LEU A 62 4.17 -5.10 -5.71
CA LEU A 62 4.25 -6.36 -6.44
C LEU A 62 3.31 -6.35 -7.67
N LYS A 63 2.06 -5.91 -7.48
CA LYS A 63 1.09 -5.77 -8.56
C LYS A 63 1.57 -4.78 -9.63
N LEU A 64 2.09 -3.62 -9.22
CA LEU A 64 2.65 -2.63 -10.15
C LEU A 64 3.81 -3.20 -10.97
N LYS A 65 4.73 -3.93 -10.32
CA LYS A 65 5.84 -4.63 -11.01
C LYS A 65 5.33 -5.66 -12.02
N ASN A 66 4.24 -6.35 -11.69
CA ASN A 66 3.60 -7.33 -12.58
C ASN A 66 2.69 -6.69 -13.65
N LYS A 67 2.55 -5.36 -13.68
CA LYS A 67 1.60 -4.63 -14.54
C LYS A 67 0.14 -5.02 -14.31
N GLU A 68 -0.17 -5.47 -13.09
CA GLU A 68 -1.52 -5.79 -12.64
C GLU A 68 -2.21 -4.55 -12.07
N ASN A 69 -3.53 -4.64 -11.88
CA ASN A 69 -4.28 -3.58 -11.26
C ASN A 69 -3.87 -3.43 -9.77
N PRO A 70 -3.34 -2.27 -9.34
CA PRO A 70 -2.86 -2.05 -7.97
C PRO A 70 -3.99 -1.99 -6.93
N ARG A 71 -5.25 -2.09 -7.35
CA ARG A 71 -6.40 -2.12 -6.44
C ARG A 71 -6.33 -3.38 -5.57
N VAL A 72 -6.37 -3.19 -4.27
CA VAL A 72 -6.41 -4.26 -3.27
C VAL A 72 -7.86 -4.56 -2.94
N THR A 73 -8.20 -5.85 -2.92
CA THR A 73 -9.55 -6.34 -2.65
C THR A 73 -9.68 -6.86 -1.23
N LYS A 74 -10.91 -6.99 -0.71
CA LYS A 74 -11.16 -7.56 0.63
C LYS A 74 -10.56 -8.97 0.80
N ALA A 75 -10.62 -9.79 -0.25
CA ALA A 75 -10.05 -11.14 -0.25
C ALA A 75 -8.53 -11.13 -0.06
N GLU A 76 -7.85 -10.13 -0.63
CA GLU A 76 -6.39 -9.99 -0.48
C GLU A 76 -5.99 -9.47 0.90
N LEU A 77 -6.79 -8.60 1.50
CA LEU A 77 -6.62 -8.21 2.90
C LEU A 77 -6.74 -9.41 3.84
N GLN A 78 -7.77 -10.25 3.62
CA GLN A 78 -7.97 -11.48 4.38
C GLN A 78 -6.82 -12.47 4.16
N ALA A 79 -6.35 -12.63 2.92
CA ALA A 79 -5.23 -13.50 2.60
C ALA A 79 -3.90 -13.04 3.23
N LYS A 80 -3.73 -11.73 3.42
CA LYS A 80 -2.60 -11.13 4.14
C LYS A 80 -2.79 -11.11 5.66
N ALA A 81 -3.90 -11.63 6.17
CA ALA A 81 -4.25 -11.66 7.59
C ALA A 81 -4.13 -10.27 8.26
N ILE A 82 -4.52 -9.22 7.53
CA ILE A 82 -4.51 -7.85 8.03
C ILE A 82 -5.44 -7.76 9.24
N THR A 83 -4.92 -7.26 10.36
CA THR A 83 -5.65 -7.17 11.61
C THR A 83 -6.52 -5.92 11.59
N LEU A 84 -7.83 -6.10 11.69
CA LEU A 84 -8.83 -5.02 11.76
C LEU A 84 -9.39 -4.85 13.18
N ASP A 85 -8.78 -5.46 14.19
CA ASP A 85 -9.30 -5.53 15.55
C ASP A 85 -9.35 -4.17 16.27
N CYS A 86 -8.78 -3.10 15.69
CA CYS A 86 -8.90 -1.74 16.21
C CYS A 86 -10.24 -1.05 15.86
N LEU A 87 -11.14 -1.72 15.15
CA LEU A 87 -12.44 -1.17 14.70
C LEU A 87 -13.59 -1.39 15.70
N ASN A 88 -13.27 -1.64 16.98
CA ASN A 88 -14.25 -1.86 18.05
C ASN A 88 -15.12 -0.64 18.36
#